data_AF-A0A3R6ZKI6-F1
#
_entry.id   AF-A0A3R6ZKI6-F1
#
_cell.length_a   1.000
_cell.length_b   1.000
_cell.length_c   1.000
_cell.angle_alpha   90.00
_cell.angle_beta   90.00
_cell.angle_gamma   90.00
#
_symmetry.space_group_name_H-M   'P 1'
#
loop_
_entity.id
_entity.type
_entity.pdbx_description
1 polymer ?
#
loop_
_entity_poly.entity_id
_entity_poly.type
_entity_poly.pdbx_seq_one_letter_code
_entity_poly.pdbx_strand_id
1 'polypeptide(L)'
;MDAAHAYFDMAQEVKDKYHRPSSSTGFVRGYIGLGAESGSADFVEVKEGFSYGYEWDATIAPSNPLQGPNVWPSELATSHQRALQSLFTTLVVPILHLGQPAMSRWSRGYRIVFGGLQLFHDGKWTDVPYIPGTLFVNGGDYLSLLTDGTWRSPVHRVVNDVEHDRTSLVFFYYPDYDARIPPIAKATTATRPGLLANVNTLLDHTVASNHEPFGQYIQSKWAAVQRDG
;
A
#
# COMPACT_ATOMS: atom_id res chain seq x y z
N MET A 1 11.64 -3.61 -12.55
CA MET A 1 12.30 -2.71 -11.59
C MET A 1 13.03 -1.59 -12.28
N ASP A 2 13.62 -1.82 -13.46
CA ASP A 2 14.30 -0.79 -14.28
C ASP A 2 13.50 0.50 -14.45
N ALA A 3 12.19 0.40 -14.69
CA ALA A 3 11.30 1.56 -14.75
C ALA A 3 11.28 2.41 -13.47
N ALA A 4 11.32 1.77 -12.29
CA ALA A 4 11.37 2.46 -11.00
C ALA A 4 12.76 3.05 -10.75
N HIS A 5 13.83 2.30 -11.02
CA HIS A 5 15.20 2.79 -10.87
C HIS A 5 15.47 3.99 -11.78
N ALA A 6 15.04 3.91 -13.05
CA ALA A 6 15.17 5.01 -14.00
C ALA A 6 14.54 6.32 -13.50
N TYR A 7 13.54 6.25 -12.62
CA TYR A 7 12.98 7.44 -11.97
C TYR A 7 13.74 7.84 -10.72
N PHE A 8 14.03 6.91 -9.80
CA PHE A 8 14.68 7.23 -8.53
C PHE A 8 16.15 7.65 -8.68
N ASP A 9 16.81 7.22 -9.76
CA ASP A 9 18.17 7.63 -10.16
C ASP A 9 18.21 9.06 -10.75
N MET A 10 17.06 9.70 -10.99
CA MET A 10 17.01 11.10 -11.45
C MET A 10 17.44 12.07 -10.34
N ALA A 11 17.95 13.24 -10.75
CA ALA A 11 18.31 14.32 -9.84
C ALA A 11 17.12 14.73 -8.96
N GLN A 12 17.39 15.11 -7.71
CA GLN A 12 16.34 15.43 -6.74
C GLN A 12 15.42 16.55 -7.23
N GLU A 13 15.97 17.55 -7.90
CA GLU A 13 15.23 18.68 -8.46
C GLU A 13 14.25 18.27 -9.56
N VAL A 14 14.51 17.13 -10.22
CA VAL A 14 13.55 16.53 -11.17
C VAL A 14 12.43 15.85 -10.40
N LYS A 15 12.75 15.06 -9.38
CA LYS A 15 11.76 14.32 -8.57
C LYS A 15 10.81 15.29 -7.85
N ASP A 16 11.33 16.39 -7.32
CA ASP A 16 10.57 17.40 -6.57
C ASP A 16 9.48 18.10 -7.39
N LYS A 17 9.61 18.21 -8.72
CA LYS A 17 8.55 18.74 -9.61
C LYS A 17 7.26 17.92 -9.52
N TYR A 18 7.40 16.64 -9.22
CA TYR A 18 6.32 15.67 -9.12
C TYR A 18 5.94 15.41 -7.67
N HIS A 19 6.53 16.13 -6.71
CA HIS A 19 6.10 16.06 -5.33
C HIS A 19 4.64 16.49 -5.24
N ARG A 20 3.85 15.66 -4.58
CA ARG A 20 2.47 15.98 -4.23
C ARG A 20 2.36 15.83 -2.72
N PRO A 21 2.32 16.95 -1.96
CA PRO A 21 2.08 16.87 -0.53
C PRO A 21 0.73 16.19 -0.30
N SER A 22 0.57 15.56 0.86
CA SER A 22 -0.72 14.98 1.24
C SER A 22 -1.79 16.04 1.18
N SER A 23 -2.66 15.99 0.18
CA SER A 23 -3.85 16.82 0.21
C SER A 23 -4.74 16.29 1.32
N SER A 24 -5.42 17.19 2.04
CA SER A 24 -6.50 16.85 2.98
C SER A 24 -7.66 16.06 2.33
N THR A 25 -7.58 15.81 1.02
CA THR A 25 -8.47 14.95 0.25
C THR A 25 -7.94 13.52 0.09
N GLY A 26 -6.76 13.17 0.61
CA GLY A 26 -6.32 11.78 0.81
C GLY A 26 -5.76 11.06 -0.41
N PHE A 27 -5.34 11.78 -1.46
CA PHE A 27 -4.83 11.17 -2.68
C PHE A 27 -3.49 11.72 -3.11
N VAL A 28 -2.46 10.87 -3.08
CA VAL A 28 -1.13 11.20 -3.58
C VAL A 28 -0.88 10.37 -4.83
N ARG A 29 -0.74 11.04 -5.97
CA ARG A 29 -0.20 10.48 -7.22
C ARG A 29 1.05 11.27 -7.57
N GLY A 30 2.20 10.62 -7.66
CA GLY A 30 3.48 11.30 -7.84
C GLY A 30 4.49 10.96 -6.76
N TYR A 31 5.47 11.84 -6.63
CA TYR A 31 6.63 11.66 -5.78
C TYR A 31 6.34 11.90 -4.30
N ILE A 32 6.89 11.02 -3.47
CA ILE A 32 6.85 11.05 -2.02
C ILE A 32 8.30 11.18 -1.55
N GLY A 33 8.63 12.32 -0.94
CA GLY A 33 9.98 12.62 -0.48
C GLY A 33 10.41 11.79 0.72
N LEU A 34 11.71 11.83 1.00
CA LEU A 34 12.29 11.22 2.20
C LEU A 34 11.58 11.72 3.46
N GLY A 35 11.14 10.79 4.32
CA GLY A 35 10.48 11.11 5.58
C GLY A 35 9.01 11.55 5.48
N ALA A 36 8.46 11.74 4.27
CA ALA A 36 7.11 12.26 4.08
C ALA A 36 6.00 11.32 4.62
N GLU A 37 6.28 10.02 4.75
CA GLU A 37 5.36 9.02 5.31
C GLU A 37 5.84 8.47 6.66
N SER A 38 6.52 9.29 7.47
CA SER A 38 7.00 8.85 8.77
C SER A 38 5.85 8.62 9.75
N GLY A 39 5.62 7.38 10.16
CA GLY A 39 4.55 7.03 11.11
C GLY A 39 4.74 7.55 12.55
N SER A 40 5.91 8.08 12.92
CA SER A 40 6.18 8.65 14.26
C SER A 40 7.04 9.92 14.19
N ALA A 41 6.75 10.94 15.01
CA ALA A 41 7.51 12.20 15.06
C ALA A 41 8.97 11.94 15.48
N ASP A 42 9.18 10.85 16.21
CA ASP A 42 10.46 10.46 16.78
C ASP A 42 11.32 9.63 15.81
N PHE A 43 10.74 9.13 14.72
CA PHE A 43 11.43 8.27 13.75
C PHE A 43 11.12 8.68 12.32
N VAL A 44 12.14 9.18 11.62
CA VAL A 44 12.06 9.50 10.21
C VAL A 44 12.20 8.22 9.39
N GLU A 45 11.23 7.93 8.54
CA GLU A 45 11.34 6.87 7.55
C GLU A 45 12.31 7.29 6.44
N VAL A 46 13.48 6.66 6.39
CA VAL A 46 14.50 6.88 5.35
C VAL A 46 14.09 6.11 4.08
N LYS A 47 13.02 6.57 3.44
CA LYS A 47 12.53 6.06 2.16
C LYS A 47 11.97 7.21 1.33
N GLU A 48 12.24 7.19 0.03
CA GLU A 48 11.45 7.94 -0.94
C GLU A 48 10.49 6.99 -1.66
N GLY A 49 9.48 7.53 -2.33
CA GLY A 49 8.45 6.74 -2.99
C GLY A 49 7.84 7.43 -4.18
N PHE A 50 7.09 6.66 -4.96
CA PHE A 50 6.26 7.18 -6.03
C PHE A 50 4.93 6.42 -6.00
N SER A 51 3.84 7.15 -5.77
CA SER A 51 2.50 6.58 -5.73
C SER A 51 1.79 6.71 -7.08
N TYR A 52 1.20 5.62 -7.54
CA TYR A 52 0.40 5.58 -8.76
C TYR A 52 -0.74 4.58 -8.61
N GLY A 53 -1.75 4.70 -9.47
CA GLY A 53 -2.86 3.75 -9.56
C GLY A 53 -3.21 3.46 -11.00
N TYR A 54 -4.47 3.08 -11.25
CA TYR A 54 -4.96 2.96 -12.61
C TYR A 54 -4.91 4.29 -13.35
N GLU A 55 -4.74 4.22 -14.66
CA GLU A 55 -4.77 5.39 -15.51
C GLU A 55 -6.20 5.94 -15.58
N TRP A 56 -6.43 7.07 -14.93
CA TRP A 56 -7.74 7.73 -14.90
C TRP A 56 -8.00 8.42 -16.24
N ASP A 57 -9.19 8.19 -16.79
CA ASP A 57 -9.64 8.95 -17.95
C ASP A 57 -9.95 10.38 -17.53
N ALA A 58 -9.13 11.34 -17.99
CA ALA A 58 -9.27 12.75 -17.67
C ALA A 58 -10.60 13.37 -18.13
N THR A 59 -11.36 12.68 -19.00
CA THR A 59 -12.70 13.11 -19.42
C THR A 59 -13.79 12.76 -18.39
N ILE A 60 -13.49 11.86 -17.45
CA ILE A 60 -14.39 11.43 -16.39
C ILE A 60 -14.10 12.25 -15.13
N ALA A 61 -15.12 12.90 -14.58
CA ALA A 61 -14.99 13.60 -13.30
C ALA A 61 -14.85 12.58 -12.14
N PRO A 62 -13.87 12.75 -11.22
CA PRO A 62 -13.79 11.94 -10.01
C PRO A 62 -15.10 11.96 -9.22
N SER A 63 -15.63 10.79 -8.87
CA SER A 63 -16.81 10.67 -8.00
C SER A 63 -16.44 10.66 -6.52
N ASN A 64 -15.19 10.32 -6.21
CA ASN A 64 -14.64 10.33 -4.87
C ASN A 64 -13.18 10.81 -4.90
N PRO A 65 -12.64 11.28 -3.78
CA PRO A 65 -11.33 11.91 -3.74
C PRO A 65 -10.16 10.94 -3.93
N LEU A 66 -10.37 9.61 -3.94
CA LEU A 66 -9.35 8.61 -4.27
C LEU A 66 -9.26 8.32 -5.79
N GLN A 67 -9.91 9.12 -6.61
CA GLN A 67 -9.89 9.02 -8.07
C GLN A 67 -9.21 10.24 -8.69
N GLY A 68 -8.41 10.01 -9.72
CA GLY A 68 -7.73 11.07 -10.45
C GLY A 68 -6.54 10.56 -11.25
N PRO A 69 -6.02 11.40 -12.16
CA PRO A 69 -4.92 11.02 -13.04
C PRO A 69 -3.63 10.75 -12.29
N ASN A 70 -2.84 9.82 -12.81
CA ASN A 70 -1.47 9.63 -12.39
C ASN A 70 -0.64 10.88 -12.78
N VAL A 71 0.30 11.27 -11.92
CA VAL A 71 1.21 12.39 -12.20
C VAL A 71 2.55 11.82 -12.66
N TRP A 72 2.60 11.38 -13.92
CA TRP A 72 3.80 10.75 -14.48
C TRP A 72 4.91 11.77 -14.74
N PRO A 73 6.19 11.42 -14.45
CA PRO A 73 7.31 12.25 -14.82
C PRO A 73 7.47 12.36 -16.34
N SER A 74 7.55 13.58 -16.87
CA SER A 74 7.78 13.82 -18.30
C SER A 74 9.16 13.30 -18.76
N GLU A 75 10.13 13.29 -17.85
CA GLU A 75 11.47 12.73 -18.07
C GLU A 75 11.48 11.19 -18.12
N LEU A 76 10.44 10.53 -17.60
CA LEU A 76 10.36 9.07 -17.59
C LEU A 76 9.85 8.56 -18.95
N ALA A 77 10.61 7.65 -19.57
CA ALA A 77 10.23 7.08 -20.86
C ALA A 77 8.81 6.46 -20.84
N THR A 78 8.04 6.66 -21.90
CA THR A 78 6.68 6.09 -22.04
C THR A 78 6.65 4.57 -21.96
N SER A 79 7.74 3.87 -22.30
CA SER A 79 7.88 2.42 -22.09
C SER A 79 7.90 2.04 -20.61
N HIS A 80 8.55 2.84 -19.76
CA HIS A 80 8.61 2.63 -18.32
C HIS A 80 7.25 2.91 -17.66
N GLN A 81 6.59 4.00 -18.04
CA GLN A 81 5.22 4.30 -17.60
C GLN A 81 4.27 3.14 -17.95
N ARG A 82 4.30 2.67 -19.21
CA ARG A 82 3.50 1.51 -19.65
C ARG A 82 3.84 0.22 -18.88
N ALA A 83 5.10 0.00 -18.52
CA ALA A 83 5.49 -1.18 -17.74
C ALA A 83 4.90 -1.16 -16.32
N LEU A 84 4.96 -0.02 -15.64
CA LEU A 84 4.36 0.16 -14.31
C LEU A 84 2.84 0.04 -14.35
N GLN A 85 2.19 0.63 -15.37
CA GLN A 85 0.75 0.52 -15.56
C GLN A 85 0.32 -0.92 -15.91
N SER A 86 1.09 -1.62 -16.75
CA SER A 86 0.84 -3.02 -17.10
C SER A 86 0.92 -3.92 -15.87
N LEU A 87 1.89 -3.69 -14.98
CA LEU A 87 1.97 -4.41 -13.70
C LEU A 87 0.73 -4.16 -12.84
N PHE A 88 0.30 -2.89 -12.68
CA PHE A 88 -0.91 -2.56 -11.93
C PHE A 88 -2.13 -3.28 -12.49
N THR A 89 -2.36 -3.19 -13.80
CA THR A 89 -3.51 -3.85 -14.46
C THR A 89 -3.41 -5.38 -14.35
N THR A 90 -2.22 -5.96 -14.45
CA THR A 90 -2.01 -7.41 -14.28
C THR A 90 -2.31 -7.87 -12.85
N LEU A 91 -2.05 -7.04 -11.84
CA LEU A 91 -2.40 -7.38 -10.46
C LEU A 91 -3.91 -7.25 -10.21
N VAL A 92 -4.58 -6.26 -10.81
CA VAL A 92 -6.02 -6.00 -10.60
C VAL A 92 -6.91 -6.98 -11.37
N VAL A 93 -6.64 -7.21 -12.66
CA VAL A 93 -7.55 -7.94 -13.57
C VAL A 93 -7.82 -9.38 -13.11
N PRO A 94 -6.81 -10.20 -12.75
CA PRO A 94 -7.05 -11.55 -12.27
C PRO A 94 -7.81 -11.59 -10.94
N ILE A 95 -7.57 -10.63 -10.03
CA ILE A 95 -8.26 -10.57 -8.73
C ILE A 95 -9.77 -10.36 -8.93
N LEU A 96 -10.17 -9.54 -9.90
CA LEU A 96 -11.59 -9.38 -10.27
C LEU A 96 -12.20 -10.64 -10.90
N HIS A 97 -11.38 -11.51 -11.51
CA HIS A 97 -11.81 -12.77 -12.13
C HIS A 97 -11.73 -13.99 -11.21
N LEU A 98 -11.23 -13.85 -9.96
CA LEU A 98 -11.25 -14.94 -8.96
C LEU A 98 -12.68 -15.36 -8.54
N GLY A 99 -13.71 -14.64 -9.00
CA GLY A 99 -15.12 -15.09 -8.97
C GLY A 99 -15.50 -16.09 -10.07
N GLN A 100 -14.56 -16.57 -10.91
CA GLN A 100 -14.78 -17.56 -11.96
C GLN A 100 -13.67 -18.63 -11.95
N PRO A 101 -13.97 -19.93 -12.08
CA PRO A 101 -12.99 -20.99 -11.95
C PRO A 101 -12.16 -21.13 -13.23
N ALA A 102 -10.98 -20.50 -13.28
CA ALA A 102 -9.94 -20.83 -14.25
C ALA A 102 -8.55 -20.35 -13.79
N MET A 103 -8.01 -20.96 -12.72
CA MET A 103 -6.57 -20.87 -12.44
C MET A 103 -5.84 -21.97 -13.20
N SER A 104 -5.54 -21.72 -14.46
CA SER A 104 -4.43 -22.40 -15.13
C SER A 104 -3.68 -21.41 -16.00
N ARG A 105 -2.38 -21.27 -15.71
CA ARG A 105 -1.34 -20.68 -16.55
C ARG A 105 -1.06 -19.19 -16.37
N TRP A 106 -0.21 -18.87 -15.38
CA TRP A 106 0.69 -17.72 -15.46
C TRP A 106 2.09 -18.11 -15.03
N SER A 107 2.92 -18.42 -16.03
CA SER A 107 4.38 -18.42 -15.91
C SER A 107 4.91 -17.19 -16.64
N ARG A 108 4.89 -16.03 -15.96
CA ARG A 108 5.72 -14.87 -16.30
C ARG A 108 6.25 -14.32 -14.99
N GLY A 109 7.55 -14.44 -14.79
CA GLY A 109 8.23 -14.02 -13.57
C GLY A 109 8.13 -12.50 -13.42
N TYR A 110 7.46 -12.05 -12.37
CA TYR A 110 7.58 -10.69 -11.88
C TYR A 110 8.65 -10.69 -10.78
N ARG A 111 9.60 -9.75 -10.87
CA ARG A 111 10.63 -9.56 -9.87
C ARG A 111 10.22 -8.38 -8.98
N ILE A 112 9.79 -8.69 -7.76
CA ILE A 112 9.46 -7.71 -6.73
C ILE A 112 10.27 -8.03 -5.46
N VAL A 113 11.46 -7.42 -5.39
CA VAL A 113 12.17 -6.82 -4.22
C VAL A 113 12.72 -7.71 -3.10
N PHE A 114 14.01 -7.44 -2.82
CA PHE A 114 14.95 -8.12 -1.94
C PHE A 114 14.84 -7.67 -0.47
N GLY A 115 14.71 -8.63 0.46
CA GLY A 115 15.21 -8.56 1.85
C GLY A 115 14.70 -7.44 2.79
N GLY A 116 14.85 -7.67 4.09
CA GLY A 116 14.60 -6.65 5.15
C GLY A 116 13.16 -6.54 5.65
N LEU A 117 12.18 -7.14 4.98
CA LEU A 117 10.82 -7.27 5.52
C LEU A 117 10.83 -8.25 6.71
N GLN A 118 10.29 -7.84 7.84
CA GLN A 118 10.11 -8.69 9.03
C GLN A 118 8.65 -8.72 9.46
N LEU A 119 8.17 -9.89 9.87
CA LEU A 119 6.87 -10.08 10.51
C LEU A 119 7.06 -10.31 12.00
N PHE A 120 6.17 -9.74 12.82
CA PHE A 120 6.11 -10.08 14.24
C PHE A 120 5.16 -11.25 14.46
N HIS A 121 5.69 -12.35 15.00
CA HIS A 121 4.95 -13.58 15.26
C HIS A 121 5.56 -14.27 16.49
N ASP A 122 4.71 -14.81 17.38
CA ASP A 122 5.13 -15.52 18.59
C ASP A 122 6.18 -14.76 19.45
N GLY A 123 5.96 -13.46 19.62
CA GLY A 123 6.82 -12.61 20.46
C GLY A 123 8.16 -12.23 19.82
N LYS A 124 8.41 -12.57 18.55
CA LYS A 124 9.67 -12.30 17.85
C LYS A 124 9.46 -11.72 16.45
N TRP A 125 10.44 -10.94 16.01
CA TRP A 125 10.57 -10.53 14.62
C TRP A 125 11.22 -11.65 13.81
N THR A 126 10.64 -11.99 12.66
CA THR A 126 11.13 -13.03 11.75
C THR A 126 11.27 -12.44 10.35
N ASP A 127 12.42 -12.65 9.71
CA ASP A 127 12.66 -12.22 8.34
C ASP A 127 11.75 -12.96 7.35
N VAL A 128 11.22 -12.22 6.38
CA VAL A 128 10.57 -12.79 5.20
C VAL A 128 11.66 -13.02 4.15
N PRO A 129 11.95 -14.28 3.77
CA PRO A 129 12.98 -14.56 2.79
C PRO A 129 12.54 -14.05 1.41
N TYR A 130 13.49 -13.45 0.68
CA TYR A 130 13.28 -13.14 -0.73
C TYR A 130 13.38 -14.42 -1.56
N ILE A 131 12.31 -14.73 -2.31
CA ILE A 131 12.28 -15.83 -3.26
C ILE A 131 12.06 -15.26 -4.67
N PRO A 132 13.02 -15.39 -5.59
CA PRO A 132 12.90 -14.86 -6.95
C PRO A 132 11.62 -15.33 -7.66
N GLY A 133 10.92 -14.40 -8.31
CA GLY A 133 9.70 -14.71 -9.08
C GLY A 133 8.44 -14.90 -8.22
N THR A 134 8.49 -14.59 -6.92
CA THR A 134 7.34 -14.68 -6.01
C THR A 134 6.86 -13.31 -5.57
N LEU A 135 5.61 -13.27 -5.08
CA LEU A 135 5.03 -12.13 -4.39
C LEU A 135 4.81 -12.50 -2.93
N PHE A 136 5.20 -11.63 -2.01
CA PHE A 136 4.71 -11.70 -0.64
C PHE A 136 3.33 -11.06 -0.57
N VAL A 137 2.35 -11.79 -0.05
CA VAL A 137 0.96 -11.34 0.10
C VAL A 137 0.55 -11.48 1.56
N ASN A 138 -0.02 -10.44 2.14
CA ASN A 138 -0.66 -10.48 3.44
C ASN A 138 -2.09 -9.94 3.38
N GLY A 139 -2.88 -10.25 4.41
CA GLY A 139 -4.21 -9.69 4.61
C GLY A 139 -4.15 -8.54 5.60
N GLY A 140 -4.71 -7.38 5.24
CA GLY A 140 -4.79 -6.23 6.15
C GLY A 140 -5.93 -6.31 7.15
N ASP A 141 -6.15 -5.20 7.85
CA ASP A 141 -7.18 -5.08 8.90
C ASP A 141 -8.59 -5.39 8.40
N TYR A 142 -8.90 -5.01 7.15
CA TYR A 142 -10.21 -5.27 6.55
C TYR A 142 -10.47 -6.77 6.34
N LEU A 143 -9.47 -7.56 5.88
CA LEU A 143 -9.62 -9.01 5.78
C LEU A 143 -9.76 -9.65 7.17
N SER A 144 -9.06 -9.10 8.17
CA SER A 144 -9.21 -9.56 9.55
C SER A 144 -10.64 -9.33 10.05
N LEU A 145 -11.23 -8.17 9.73
CA LEU A 145 -12.63 -7.87 10.03
C LEU A 145 -13.59 -8.85 9.34
N LEU A 146 -13.44 -9.07 8.02
CA LEU A 146 -14.32 -9.98 7.26
C LEU A 146 -14.30 -11.43 7.75
N THR A 147 -13.25 -11.83 8.46
CA THR A 147 -13.06 -13.19 8.95
C THR A 147 -13.25 -13.32 10.46
N ASP A 148 -13.82 -12.29 11.11
CA ASP A 148 -13.97 -12.19 12.56
C ASP A 148 -12.66 -12.55 13.30
N GLY A 149 -11.53 -12.04 12.80
CA GLY A 149 -10.21 -12.24 13.40
C GLY A 149 -9.59 -13.64 13.20
N THR A 150 -10.24 -14.54 12.45
CA THR A 150 -9.67 -15.85 12.06
C THR A 150 -8.40 -15.62 11.23
N TRP A 151 -8.44 -14.68 10.30
CA TRP A 151 -7.23 -14.14 9.66
C TRP A 151 -6.76 -12.92 10.45
N ARG A 152 -5.46 -12.90 10.78
CA ARG A 152 -4.86 -11.82 11.57
C ARG A 152 -3.95 -10.96 10.70
N SER A 153 -4.25 -9.67 10.64
CA SER A 153 -3.42 -8.64 10.01
C SER A 153 -2.01 -8.63 10.61
N PRO A 154 -0.96 -9.06 9.89
CA PRO A 154 0.35 -9.23 10.49
C PRO A 154 1.00 -7.87 10.77
N VAL A 155 1.53 -7.71 11.97
CA VAL A 155 2.43 -6.59 12.26
C VAL A 155 3.74 -6.86 11.53
N HIS A 156 4.18 -5.89 10.77
CA HIS A 156 5.37 -6.00 9.96
C HIS A 156 6.18 -4.71 10.02
N ARG A 157 7.47 -4.83 9.78
CA ARG A 157 8.39 -3.70 9.67
C ARG A 157 9.37 -3.96 8.55
N VAL A 158 10.03 -2.90 8.13
CA VAL A 158 11.16 -2.98 7.21
C VAL A 158 12.40 -2.57 7.98
N VAL A 159 13.42 -3.44 7.97
CA VAL A 159 14.73 -3.14 8.51
C VAL A 159 15.57 -2.54 7.38
N ASN A 160 16.24 -1.44 7.67
CA ASN A 160 17.14 -0.80 6.74
C ASN A 160 18.50 -1.49 6.78
N ASP A 161 19.04 -1.77 5.59
CA ASP A 161 20.43 -2.10 5.41
C ASP A 161 21.18 -0.78 5.14
N VAL A 162 22.25 -0.52 5.87
CA VAL A 162 23.05 0.71 5.71
C VAL A 162 23.99 0.64 4.51
N GLU A 163 24.20 -0.55 3.95
CA GLU A 163 25.16 -0.77 2.86
C GLU A 163 24.50 -0.80 1.48
N HIS A 164 23.18 -1.06 1.40
CA HIS A 164 22.50 -1.30 0.14
C HIS A 164 21.14 -0.61 0.05
N ASP A 165 20.94 0.12 -1.04
CA ASP A 165 19.62 0.62 -1.42
C ASP A 165 18.70 -0.52 -1.83
N ARG A 166 17.42 -0.40 -1.47
CA ARG A 166 16.38 -1.37 -1.79
C ARG A 166 15.14 -0.66 -2.32
N THR A 167 14.81 -0.97 -3.57
CA THR A 167 13.55 -0.52 -4.19
C THR A 167 12.48 -1.57 -3.96
N SER A 168 11.37 -1.26 -3.25
CA SER A 168 10.15 -2.07 -3.09
C SER A 168 9.03 -1.67 -4.05
N LEU A 169 8.16 -2.60 -4.45
CA LEU A 169 6.85 -2.26 -5.05
C LEU A 169 5.75 -2.87 -4.18
N VAL A 170 4.85 -2.01 -3.70
CA VAL A 170 3.72 -2.39 -2.85
C VAL A 170 2.43 -2.10 -3.61
N PHE A 171 1.52 -3.07 -3.57
CA PHE A 171 0.19 -2.96 -4.17
C PHE A 171 -0.87 -3.20 -3.11
N PHE A 172 -1.80 -2.26 -2.96
CA PHE A 172 -2.92 -2.38 -2.04
C PHE A 172 -4.21 -2.68 -2.81
N TYR A 173 -4.89 -3.74 -2.43
CA TYR A 173 -6.21 -4.09 -2.93
C TYR A 173 -7.26 -3.82 -1.84
N TYR A 174 -8.13 -2.85 -2.09
CA TYR A 174 -9.12 -2.38 -1.14
C TYR A 174 -10.54 -2.52 -1.69
N PRO A 175 -11.56 -2.54 -0.81
CA PRO A 175 -12.95 -2.34 -1.22
C PRO A 175 -13.16 -1.03 -1.98
N ASP A 176 -14.26 -0.97 -2.73
CA ASP A 176 -14.73 0.27 -3.34
C ASP A 176 -14.92 1.37 -2.28
N TYR A 177 -14.75 2.63 -2.69
CA TYR A 177 -14.88 3.78 -1.79
C TYR A 177 -16.20 3.78 -1.00
N ASP A 178 -17.31 3.47 -1.68
CA ASP A 178 -18.65 3.46 -1.09
C ASP A 178 -19.01 2.13 -0.39
N ALA A 179 -18.12 1.14 -0.42
CA ALA A 179 -18.34 -0.13 0.26
C ALA A 179 -18.48 0.11 1.76
N ARG A 180 -19.56 -0.40 2.36
CA ARG A 180 -19.84 -0.23 3.78
C ARG A 180 -18.98 -1.19 4.60
N ILE A 181 -18.29 -0.66 5.61
CA ILE A 181 -17.59 -1.48 6.59
C ILE A 181 -18.65 -2.30 7.34
N PRO A 182 -18.56 -3.65 7.34
CA PRO A 182 -19.55 -4.48 8.00
C PRO A 182 -19.51 -4.28 9.52
N PRO A 183 -20.65 -4.46 10.21
CA PRO A 183 -20.68 -4.41 11.66
C PRO A 183 -19.82 -5.53 12.25
N ILE A 184 -19.14 -5.24 13.37
CA ILE A 184 -18.32 -6.23 14.08
C ILE A 184 -19.27 -7.22 14.76
N ALA A 185 -19.42 -8.43 14.21
CA ALA A 185 -20.42 -9.40 14.64
C ALA A 185 -20.15 -9.99 16.03
N LYS A 186 -18.87 -10.07 16.42
CA LYS A 186 -18.43 -10.47 17.76
C LYS A 186 -17.32 -9.54 18.19
N ALA A 187 -17.43 -8.98 19.39
CA ALA A 187 -16.28 -8.42 20.10
C ALA A 187 -15.27 -9.57 20.29
N THR A 188 -14.42 -9.78 19.30
CA THR A 188 -13.41 -10.83 19.39
C THR A 188 -12.38 -10.31 20.37
N THR A 189 -12.24 -11.01 21.49
CA THR A 189 -11.15 -10.89 22.45
C THR A 189 -9.82 -11.35 21.85
N ALA A 190 -9.59 -11.09 20.55
CA ALA A 190 -8.28 -11.14 19.93
C ALA A 190 -7.46 -9.92 20.40
N THR A 191 -7.45 -9.66 21.70
CA THR A 191 -6.47 -8.81 22.35
C THR A 191 -5.11 -9.44 22.09
N ARG A 192 -4.31 -8.79 21.24
CA ARG A 192 -2.90 -9.13 21.11
C ARG A 192 -2.25 -8.76 22.44
N PRO A 193 -1.65 -9.70 23.19
CA PRO A 193 -0.99 -9.34 24.43
C PRO A 193 0.19 -8.40 24.16
N GLY A 194 0.42 -7.44 25.05
CA GLY A 194 1.57 -6.54 25.03
C GLY A 194 1.47 -5.36 24.07
N LEU A 195 2.62 -4.91 23.55
CA LEU A 195 2.81 -3.68 22.75
C LEU A 195 1.97 -3.60 21.45
N LEU A 196 1.30 -4.70 21.07
CA LEU A 196 0.55 -4.81 19.82
C LEU A 196 -0.97 -4.84 20.01
N ALA A 197 -1.48 -4.57 21.21
CA ALA A 197 -2.91 -4.63 21.51
C ALA A 197 -3.78 -3.76 20.59
N ASN A 198 -3.25 -2.63 20.09
CA ASN A 198 -4.01 -1.59 19.37
C ASN A 198 -3.53 -1.37 17.93
N VAL A 199 -3.06 -2.41 17.24
CA VAL A 199 -2.52 -2.26 15.88
C VAL A 199 -3.54 -2.53 14.78
N ASN A 200 -4.74 -3.04 15.12
CA ASN A 200 -5.84 -3.22 14.17
C ASN A 200 -7.02 -2.36 14.59
N THR A 201 -7.09 -1.16 14.00
CA THR A 201 -8.06 -0.12 14.32
C THR A 201 -9.52 -0.49 14.00
N LEU A 202 -9.74 -1.52 13.16
CA LEU A 202 -11.08 -1.99 12.80
C LEU A 202 -11.62 -3.05 13.78
N LEU A 203 -10.75 -3.77 14.48
CA LEU A 203 -11.15 -4.81 15.44
C LEU A 203 -11.00 -4.36 16.91
N ASP A 204 -10.22 -3.32 17.18
CA ASP A 204 -10.02 -2.77 18.53
C ASP A 204 -11.07 -1.71 18.94
N HIS A 205 -12.11 -1.52 18.11
CA HIS A 205 -13.20 -0.55 18.29
C HIS A 205 -12.76 0.92 18.35
N THR A 206 -11.51 1.24 17.97
CA THR A 206 -11.06 2.65 17.84
C THR A 206 -11.76 3.37 16.69
N VAL A 207 -12.14 2.63 15.64
CA VAL A 207 -13.04 3.09 14.59
C VAL A 207 -14.44 2.57 14.87
N ALA A 208 -15.40 3.47 15.02
CA ALA A 208 -16.79 3.08 15.17
C ALA A 208 -17.24 2.33 13.89
N SER A 209 -17.74 1.10 14.03
CA SER A 209 -18.25 0.31 12.88
C SER A 209 -19.62 0.80 12.39
N ASN A 210 -19.89 2.10 12.49
CA ASN A 210 -21.19 2.73 12.27
C ASN A 210 -21.41 3.06 10.79
N HIS A 211 -21.37 2.03 9.93
CA HIS A 211 -21.74 2.10 8.52
C HIS A 211 -20.94 3.12 7.68
N GLU A 212 -19.76 3.54 8.13
CA GLU A 212 -18.91 4.45 7.35
C GLU A 212 -18.50 3.79 6.01
N PRO A 213 -18.50 4.54 4.89
CA PRO A 213 -17.86 4.08 3.66
C PRO A 213 -16.37 3.80 3.87
N PHE A 214 -15.87 2.69 3.33
CA PHE A 214 -14.46 2.30 3.41
C PHE A 214 -13.51 3.42 2.97
N GLY A 215 -13.92 4.18 1.96
CA GLY A 215 -13.21 5.34 1.45
C GLY A 215 -12.89 6.40 2.51
N GLN A 216 -13.86 6.72 3.38
CA GLN A 216 -13.67 7.73 4.44
C GLN A 216 -12.74 7.20 5.54
N TYR A 217 -12.88 5.92 5.89
CA TYR A 217 -11.98 5.25 6.84
C TYR A 217 -10.52 5.26 6.34
N ILE A 218 -10.27 4.85 5.09
CA ILE A 218 -8.90 4.76 4.58
C ILE A 218 -8.25 6.14 4.41
N GLN A 219 -9.04 7.16 4.05
CA GLN A 219 -8.56 8.55 4.03
C GLN A 219 -8.15 9.04 5.42
N SER A 220 -8.99 8.80 6.42
CA SER A 220 -8.70 9.19 7.81
C SER A 220 -7.45 8.49 8.32
N LYS A 221 -7.30 7.20 7.99
CA LYS A 221 -6.12 6.41 8.33
C LYS A 221 -4.84 6.94 7.67
N TRP A 222 -4.88 7.29 6.39
CA TRP A 222 -3.72 7.80 5.67
C TRP A 222 -3.32 9.20 6.10
N ALA A 223 -4.28 10.06 6.43
CA ALA A 223 -4.02 11.39 6.97
C ALA A 223 -3.19 11.35 8.28
N ALA A 224 -3.29 10.26 9.05
CA ALA A 224 -2.51 10.09 10.29
C ALA A 224 -1.05 9.65 10.07
N VAL A 225 -0.69 9.19 8.87
CA VAL A 225 0.66 8.66 8.54
C VAL A 225 1.45 9.65 7.68
N GLN A 226 0.75 10.54 6.98
CA GLN A 226 1.37 11.54 6.11
C GLN A 226 1.77 12.78 6.92
N ARG A 227 2.90 13.37 6.56
CA ARG A 227 3.37 14.64 7.13
C ARG A 227 3.72 15.62 6.03
N ASP A 228 3.43 16.88 6.28
CA ASP A 228 4.06 17.97 5.55
C ASP A 228 5.55 17.98 5.95
N GLY A 229 6.41 17.67 4.98
CA GLY A 229 7.87 17.70 5.14
C GLY A 229 8.41 19.10 5.35
#